data_AF-A0A5Q4D5Z7-F1
#
_entry.id   AF-A0A5Q4D5Z7-F1
#
_cell.length_a   1.000
_cell.length_b   1.000
_cell.length_c   1.000
_cell.angle_alpha   90.00
_cell.angle_beta   90.00
_cell.angle_gamma   90.00
#
_symmetry.space_group_name_H-M   'P 1'
#
loop_
_entity.id
_entity.type
_entity.pdbx_description
1 polymer ?
#
loop_
_entity_poly.entity_id
_entity_poly.type
_entity_poly.pdbx_seq_one_letter_code
_entity_poly.pdbx_strand_id
1 'polypeptide(L)'
;MTSESEFPGDDPAPEAAEPLKYRRVLLKLSGEMLAGERGFGIDPPVVARLTEEVKRVHAMGVALGLVVGGGNIVRGAIASQKGMDRVTADYMGMLA
;
A
#
# COMPACT_ATOMS: atom_id res chain seq x y z
N MET A 1 6.88 17.92 -28.02
CA MET A 1 7.11 16.48 -28.18
C MET A 1 7.46 15.92 -26.82
N THR A 2 6.46 15.62 -26.00
CA THR A 2 6.66 14.96 -24.71
C THR A 2 6.74 13.47 -24.99
N SER A 3 7.90 12.88 -24.73
CA SER A 3 8.17 11.45 -24.79
C SER A 3 7.11 10.69 -24.01
N GLU A 4 6.37 9.83 -24.69
CA GLU A 4 5.48 8.86 -24.07
C GLU A 4 6.31 7.99 -23.14
N SER A 5 5.92 7.97 -21.86
CA SER A 5 6.48 7.08 -20.86
C SER A 5 6.05 5.65 -21.18
N GLU A 6 6.94 4.87 -21.78
CA GLU A 6 6.81 3.42 -21.86
C GLU A 6 6.79 2.87 -20.43
N PHE A 7 5.60 2.49 -19.96
CA PHE A 7 5.46 1.64 -18.79
C PHE A 7 5.84 0.21 -19.23
N PRO A 8 6.85 -0.44 -18.62
CA PRO A 8 7.23 -1.79 -18.98
C PRO A 8 6.13 -2.76 -18.51
N GLY A 9 5.27 -3.18 -19.44
CA GLY A 9 4.12 -4.03 -19.15
C GLY A 9 3.74 -5.03 -20.25
N ASP A 10 4.44 -5.06 -21.38
CA ASP A 10 4.11 -5.91 -22.53
C ASP A 10 5.01 -7.16 -22.67
N ASP A 11 5.77 -7.50 -21.62
CA ASP A 11 6.51 -8.75 -21.61
C ASP A 11 5.53 -9.95 -21.61
N PRO A 12 5.69 -10.92 -22.53
CA PRO A 12 4.78 -12.04 -22.64
C PRO A 12 4.80 -12.88 -21.36
N ALA A 13 3.60 -13.20 -20.85
CA ALA A 13 3.44 -14.03 -19.68
C ALA A 13 4.09 -15.42 -19.88
N PRO A 14 4.78 -15.97 -18.86
CA PRO A 14 5.39 -17.29 -18.95
C PRO A 14 4.35 -18.40 -19.18
N GLU A 15 4.78 -19.47 -19.86
CA GLU A 15 3.94 -20.61 -20.27
C GLU A 15 3.34 -21.39 -19.08
N ALA A 16 2.16 -21.96 -19.32
CA ALA A 16 1.04 -22.13 -18.39
C ALA A 16 1.32 -22.70 -16.99
N ALA A 17 1.52 -21.80 -16.02
CA ALA A 17 1.00 -21.99 -14.67
C ALA A 17 -0.54 -21.98 -14.69
N GLU A 18 -1.20 -22.63 -13.72
CA GLU A 18 -2.66 -22.55 -13.61
C GLU A 18 -3.15 -21.10 -13.74
N PRO A 19 -4.23 -20.86 -14.49
CA PRO A 19 -4.69 -19.50 -14.74
C PRO A 19 -4.92 -18.78 -13.41
N LEU A 20 -4.32 -17.60 -13.25
CA LEU A 20 -4.46 -16.81 -12.04
C LEU A 20 -5.94 -16.54 -11.76
N LYS A 21 -6.38 -16.96 -10.57
CA LYS A 21 -7.77 -16.80 -10.11
C LYS A 21 -8.24 -15.34 -10.19
N TYR A 22 -7.33 -14.39 -9.94
CA TYR A 22 -7.60 -12.96 -10.01
C TYR A 22 -6.59 -12.27 -10.91
N ARG A 23 -7.09 -11.56 -11.93
CA ARG A 23 -6.26 -10.72 -12.82
C ARG A 23 -6.09 -9.29 -12.31
N ARG A 24 -7.00 -8.82 -11.46
CA ARG A 24 -6.93 -7.51 -10.81
C ARG A 24 -7.35 -7.62 -9.36
N VAL A 25 -6.60 -6.96 -8.48
CA VAL A 25 -6.89 -6.95 -7.04
C VAL A 25 -6.69 -5.56 -6.45
N LEU A 26 -7.53 -5.21 -5.48
CA LEU A 26 -7.34 -4.06 -4.61
C LEU A 26 -6.84 -4.58 -3.25
N LEU A 27 -5.57 -4.36 -2.95
CA LEU A 27 -4.94 -4.83 -1.73
C LEU A 27 -5.02 -3.73 -0.66
N LYS A 28 -5.82 -3.98 0.38
CA LYS A 28 -5.89 -3.10 1.54
C LYS A 28 -4.86 -3.50 2.58
N LEU A 29 -4.05 -2.54 3.00
CA LEU A 29 -3.02 -2.67 4.02
C LEU A 29 -3.36 -1.79 5.23
N SER A 30 -3.01 -2.26 6.42
CA SER A 30 -3.03 -1.45 7.63
C SER A 30 -1.72 -0.66 7.71
N GLY A 31 -1.81 0.62 8.09
CA GLY A 31 -0.62 1.47 8.26
C GLY A 31 0.27 0.96 9.39
N GLU A 32 -0.33 0.40 10.44
CA GLU A 32 0.36 -0.18 11.59
C GLU A 32 1.37 -1.24 11.19
N MET A 33 1.10 -2.00 10.12
CA MET A 33 2.06 -2.96 9.57
C MET A 33 3.36 -2.28 9.14
N LEU A 34 3.28 -1.07 8.56
CA LEU A 34 4.45 -0.32 8.08
C LEU A 34 5.31 0.23 9.22
N ALA A 35 4.81 0.27 10.46
CA ALA A 35 5.58 0.75 11.60
C ALA A 35 6.57 -0.29 12.15
N GLY A 36 6.44 -1.57 11.76
CA GLY A 36 7.23 -2.66 12.31
C GLY A 36 7.08 -2.79 13.81
N GLU A 37 8.16 -3.17 14.51
CA GLU A 37 8.17 -3.34 15.97
C GLU A 37 8.05 -2.00 16.73
N ARG A 38 8.30 -0.86 16.05
CA ARG A 38 8.25 0.47 16.67
C ARG A 38 6.83 0.94 16.97
N GLY A 39 5.82 0.37 16.32
CA GLY A 39 4.40 0.68 16.54
C GLY A 39 3.94 2.07 16.09
N PHE A 40 4.86 2.93 15.64
CA PHE A 40 4.62 4.26 15.06
C PHE A 40 5.64 4.57 13.95
N GLY A 41 5.26 5.41 12.97
CA GLY A 41 6.13 5.83 11.87
C GLY A 41 6.20 4.81 10.72
N ILE A 42 7.26 4.89 9.91
CA ILE A 42 7.49 4.03 8.73
C ILE A 42 8.84 3.32 8.89
N ASP A 43 8.83 2.00 8.90
CA ASP A 43 9.98 1.11 9.08
C ASP A 43 10.53 0.66 7.72
N PRO A 44 11.69 1.19 7.28
CA PRO A 44 12.20 0.93 5.93
C PRO A 44 12.41 -0.56 5.61
N PRO A 45 12.99 -1.38 6.52
CA PRO A 45 13.02 -2.84 6.36
C PRO A 45 11.66 -3.48 6.04
N VAL A 46 10.59 -3.08 6.75
CA VAL A 46 9.25 -3.66 6.54
C VAL A 46 8.69 -3.23 5.19
N VAL A 47 8.84 -1.95 4.84
CA VAL A 47 8.42 -1.43 3.54
C VAL A 47 9.15 -2.15 2.41
N ALA A 48 10.47 -2.31 2.52
CA ALA A 48 11.28 -2.98 1.50
C ALA A 48 10.80 -4.42 1.24
N ARG A 49 10.54 -5.18 2.32
CA ARG A 49 10.00 -6.54 2.20
C ARG A 49 8.63 -6.56 1.52
N LEU A 50 7.73 -5.68 1.93
CA LEU A 50 6.39 -5.57 1.33
C LEU A 50 6.47 -5.21 -0.15
N THR A 51 7.32 -4.25 -0.52
CA THR A 51 7.46 -3.84 -1.92
C THR A 51 8.00 -4.97 -2.79
N GLU A 52 8.89 -5.82 -2.27
CA GLU A 52 9.36 -7.02 -2.99
C GLU A 52 8.24 -8.05 -3.18
N GLU A 53 7.37 -8.24 -2.19
CA GLU A 53 6.19 -9.09 -2.31
C GLU A 53 5.21 -8.55 -3.38
N VAL A 54 4.92 -7.25 -3.37
CA VAL A 54 4.05 -6.59 -4.37
C VAL A 54 4.65 -6.70 -5.77
N LYS A 55 5.96 -6.47 -5.91
CA LYS A 55 6.68 -6.58 -7.19
C LYS A 55 6.57 -7.97 -7.79
N ARG A 56 6.71 -9.02 -6.97
CA ARG A 56 6.55 -10.41 -7.44
C ARG A 56 5.14 -10.67 -7.97
N VAL A 57 4.11 -10.19 -7.28
CA VAL A 57 2.71 -10.36 -7.75
C VAL A 57 2.44 -9.58 -9.03
N HIS A 58 2.96 -8.36 -9.15
CA HIS A 58 2.87 -7.59 -10.39
C HIS A 58 3.55 -8.32 -11.56
N ALA A 59 4.75 -8.89 -11.34
CA ALA A 59 5.49 -9.62 -12.36
C ALA A 59 4.76 -10.86 -12.90
N MET A 60 3.75 -11.35 -12.16
CA MET A 60 2.85 -12.42 -12.63
C MET A 60 1.75 -11.92 -13.58
N GLY A 61 1.70 -10.62 -13.90
CA GLY A 61 0.69 -10.00 -14.77
C GLY A 61 -0.61 -9.59 -14.06
N VAL A 62 -0.61 -9.53 -12.73
CA VAL A 62 -1.76 -9.06 -11.94
C VAL A 62 -1.76 -7.54 -11.86
N ALA A 63 -2.87 -6.90 -12.22
CA ALA A 63 -3.06 -5.47 -11.97
C ALA A 63 -3.37 -5.23 -10.49
N LEU A 64 -2.56 -4.40 -9.84
CA LEU A 64 -2.63 -4.15 -8.41
C LEU A 64 -3.05 -2.70 -8.13
N GLY A 65 -4.11 -2.53 -7.35
CA GLY A 65 -4.38 -1.29 -6.62
C GLY A 65 -3.99 -1.48 -5.16
N LEU A 66 -3.39 -0.48 -4.52
CA LEU A 66 -3.04 -0.51 -3.10
C LEU A 66 -3.86 0.53 -2.34
N VAL A 67 -4.40 0.15 -1.19
CA VAL A 67 -5.04 1.05 -0.22
C VAL A 67 -4.28 0.93 1.10
N VAL A 68 -3.64 2.00 1.53
CA VAL A 68 -2.86 2.03 2.77
C VAL A 68 -3.56 2.97 3.75
N GLY A 69 -3.83 2.50 4.98
CA GLY A 69 -4.30 3.38 6.05
C GLY A 69 -3.15 4.11 6.74
N GLY A 70 -3.38 5.31 7.28
CA GLY A 70 -2.35 6.12 7.98
C GLY A 70 -2.25 5.93 9.51
N GLY A 71 -2.79 4.82 10.05
CA GLY A 71 -2.89 4.59 11.50
C GLY A 71 -1.55 4.47 12.26
N ASN A 72 -0.45 4.30 11.53
CA ASN A 72 0.91 4.35 12.04
C ASN A 72 1.43 5.78 12.27
N ILE A 73 0.82 6.81 11.68
CA ILE A 73 1.21 8.22 11.86
C ILE A 73 0.17 8.97 12.68
N VAL A 74 -1.11 8.79 12.38
CA VAL A 74 -2.20 9.45 13.10
C VAL A 74 -3.28 8.44 13.47
N ARG A 75 -3.54 8.34 14.77
CA ARG A 75 -4.70 7.59 15.29
C ARG A 75 -5.78 8.57 15.70
N GLY A 76 -6.78 8.75 14.84
CA GLY A 76 -7.87 9.70 15.07
C GLY A 76 -8.62 9.47 16.40
N ALA A 77 -8.72 8.21 16.85
CA ALA A 77 -9.29 7.88 18.15
C ALA A 77 -8.47 8.45 19.34
N ILE A 78 -7.14 8.37 19.28
CA ILE A 78 -6.27 8.91 20.34
C ILE A 78 -6.28 10.44 20.30
N ALA A 79 -6.26 11.04 19.11
CA ALA A 79 -6.32 12.48 18.96
C ALA A 79 -7.63 13.04 19.51
N SER A 80 -8.76 12.39 19.23
CA SER A 80 -10.06 12.81 19.73
C SER A 80 -10.19 12.67 21.25
N GLN A 81 -9.67 11.59 21.83
CA GLN A 81 -9.60 11.44 23.30
C GLN A 81 -8.75 12.52 23.98
N LYS A 82 -7.78 13.11 23.27
CA LYS A 82 -6.95 14.22 23.75
C LYS A 82 -7.59 15.61 23.54
N GLY A 83 -8.88 15.66 23.19
CA GLY A 83 -9.64 16.90 23.02
C GLY A 83 -9.61 17.46 21.60
N MET A 84 -9.12 16.71 20.61
CA MET A 84 -9.23 17.11 19.21
C MET A 84 -10.65 16.84 18.69
N ASP A 85 -11.15 17.77 17.87
CA ASP A 85 -12.37 17.53 17.11
C ASP A 85 -12.21 16.28 16.22
N ARG A 86 -13.26 15.45 16.18
CA ARG A 86 -13.21 14.14 15.50
C ARG A 86 -12.99 14.29 14.00
N VAL A 87 -13.63 15.27 13.38
CA VAL A 87 -13.51 15.52 11.93
C VAL A 87 -12.08 15.93 11.60
N THR A 88 -11.49 16.80 12.42
CA THR A 88 -10.07 17.19 12.29
C THR A 88 -9.14 15.99 12.43
N ALA A 89 -9.40 15.11 13.40
CA ALA A 89 -8.62 13.91 13.63
C ALA A 89 -8.70 12.90 12.47
N ASP A 90 -9.86 12.77 11.84
CA ASP A 90 -10.05 11.92 10.65
C ASP A 90 -9.37 12.54 9.41
N TYR A 91 -9.38 13.87 9.25
CA TYR A 91 -8.62 14.56 8.19
C TYR A 91 -7.12 14.32 8.31
N MET A 92 -6.57 14.42 9.52
CA MET A 92 -5.16 14.10 9.75
C MET A 92 -4.84 12.64 9.40
N GLY A 93 -5.75 11.71 9.68
CA GLY A 93 -5.61 10.30 9.32
C GLY A 93 -5.63 10.03 7.81
N MET A 94 -6.28 10.89 7.01
CA MET A 94 -6.28 10.80 5.54
C MET A 94 -5.03 11.40 4.89
N LEU A 95 -4.35 12.34 5.56
CA LEU A 95 -3.08 12.95 5.09
C LEU A 95 -1.83 12.17 5.48
N ALA A 96 -1.99 11.20 6.39
CA ALA A 96 -0.93 10.40 7.00
C ALA A 96 -0.28 9.39 6.05
#